data_AF-A0A9N9DRS3-F1
#
_entry.id   AF-A0A9N9DRS3-F1
#
_cell.length_a   1.000
_cell.length_b   1.000
_cell.length_c   1.000
_cell.angle_alpha   90.00
_cell.angle_beta   90.00
_cell.angle_gamma   90.00
#
_symmetry.space_group_name_H-M   'P 1'
#
loop_
_entity.id
_entity.type
_entity.pdbx_description
1 polymer ?
#
loop_
_entity_poly.entity_id
_entity_poly.type
_entity_poly.pdbx_seq_one_letter_code
_entity_poly.pdbx_strand_id
1 'polypeptide(L)' 'NKKIGNPPVEQCLVFEDAINGIKAAKNAGMNVVWVAHKGLAAVCPGDNGADEKMFSLEDFNPEKYGLPPFDDSL' A
#
# COMPACT_ATOMS: atom_id res chain seq x y z
N ASN A 1 -22.00 4.63 4.47
CA ASN A 1 -20.59 4.99 4.16
C ASN A 1 -20.06 5.94 5.22
N LYS A 2 -19.40 5.42 6.26
CA LYS A 2 -18.73 6.26 7.26
C LYS A 2 -17.41 6.74 6.66
N LYS A 3 -17.30 8.04 6.39
CA LYS A 3 -16.02 8.66 6.03
C LYS A 3 -15.17 8.75 7.29
N ILE A 4 -13.89 8.46 7.18
CA ILE A 4 -12.93 8.53 8.30
C ILE A 4 -12.54 9.99 8.66
N GLY A 5 -13.13 10.97 7.97
CA GLY A 5 -12.79 12.39 8.06
C GLY A 5 -11.80 12.79 6.97
N ASN A 6 -10.93 13.76 7.27
CA ASN A 6 -9.80 14.19 6.45
C ASN A 6 -8.52 14.13 7.30
N PRO A 7 -8.02 12.93 7.64
CA PRO A 7 -6.79 12.80 8.40
C PRO A 7 -5.60 13.39 7.61
N PRO A 8 -4.51 13.76 8.30
CA PRO A 8 -3.27 14.12 7.64
C PRO A 8 -2.80 12.98 6.71
N VAL A 9 -2.34 13.32 5.51
CA VAL A 9 -2.03 12.34 4.44
C VAL A 9 -0.88 11.41 4.82
N GLU A 10 0.04 11.90 5.67
CA GLU A 10 1.15 11.14 6.25
C GLU A 10 0.69 10.06 7.24
N GLN A 11 -0.55 10.14 7.73
CA GLN A 11 -1.18 9.11 8.57
C GLN A 11 -2.02 8.12 7.75
N CYS A 12 -2.07 8.27 6.42
CA CYS A 12 -2.76 7.36 5.53
C CYS A 12 -1.79 6.37 4.88
N LEU A 13 -2.11 5.08 4.98
CA LEU A 13 -1.45 4.01 4.26
C LEU A 13 -2.44 3.37 3.29
N VAL A 14 -2.13 3.40 1.99
CA VAL A 14 -2.95 2.80 0.93
C VAL A 14 -2.37 1.46 0.54
N PHE A 15 -3.22 0.44 0.40
CA PHE A 15 -2.89 -0.80 -0.27
C PHE A 15 -3.62 -0.82 -1.61
N GLU A 16 -2.87 -0.94 -2.69
CA GLU A 16 -3.42 -0.92 -4.05
C GLU A 16 -2.82 -2.03 -4.87
N ASP A 17 -3.59 -2.61 -5.79
CA ASP A 17 -3.14 -3.66 -6.70
C ASP A 17 -2.90 -3.12 -8.13
N ALA A 18 -3.49 -1.97 -8.46
CA ALA A 18 -3.49 -1.38 -9.78
C ALA A 18 -2.63 -0.10 -9.88
N ILE A 19 -1.98 0.09 -11.03
CA ILE A 19 -1.06 1.21 -11.29
C ILE A 19 -1.75 2.58 -11.21
N ASN A 20 -3.01 2.68 -11.65
CA ASN A 20 -3.79 3.91 -11.55
C ASN A 20 -4.11 4.27 -10.09
N GLY A 21 -4.37 3.28 -9.24
CA GLY A 21 -4.58 3.47 -7.80
C GLY A 21 -3.33 3.96 -7.10
N ILE A 22 -2.16 3.39 -7.41
CA ILE A 22 -0.86 3.87 -6.93
C ILE A 22 -0.65 5.35 -7.27
N LYS A 23 -0.85 5.72 -8.54
CA LYS A 23 -0.72 7.12 -8.98
C LYS A 23 -1.69 8.05 -8.27
N ALA A 24 -2.92 7.60 -8.02
CA ALA A 24 -3.90 8.38 -7.27
C ALA A 24 -3.44 8.62 -5.81
N ALA A 25 -2.95 7.59 -5.13
CA ALA A 25 -2.43 7.71 -3.77
C ALA A 25 -1.21 8.65 -3.68
N LYS A 26 -0.26 8.53 -4.63
CA LYS A 26 0.90 9.44 -4.68
C LYS A 26 0.50 10.88 -4.97
N ASN A 27 -0.44 11.11 -5.90
CA ASN A 27 -0.96 12.46 -6.17
C ASN A 27 -1.69 13.05 -4.95
N ALA A 28 -2.25 12.21 -4.08
CA ALA A 28 -2.86 12.62 -2.81
C ALA A 28 -1.82 12.81 -1.68
N GLY A 29 -0.54 12.54 -1.92
CA GLY A 29 0.52 12.65 -0.92
C GLY A 29 0.53 11.54 0.13
N MET A 30 -0.10 10.39 -0.15
CA MET A 30 -0.19 9.26 0.77
C MET A 30 0.96 8.26 0.56
N ASN A 31 1.27 7.48 1.59
CA ASN A 31 2.09 6.28 1.44
C ASN A 31 1.27 5.18 0.76
N VAL A 32 1.86 4.46 -0.19
CA VAL A 32 1.18 3.37 -0.91
C VAL A 32 2.06 2.13 -1.03
N VAL A 33 1.48 1.01 -0.61
CA VAL A 33 1.98 -0.34 -0.78
C VAL A 33 1.32 -0.96 -2.00
N TRP A 34 2.11 -1.32 -3.00
CA TRP A 34 1.63 -2.06 -4.15
C TRP A 34 1.59 -3.56 -3.86
N VAL A 35 0.38 -4.11 -3.73
CA VAL A 35 0.12 -5.55 -3.61
C VAL A 35 -0.02 -6.11 -5.03
N ALA A 36 1.13 -6.34 -5.65
CA ALA A 36 1.21 -6.61 -7.08
C ALA A 36 0.75 -8.03 -7.42
N HIS A 37 -0.24 -8.14 -8.30
CA HIS A 37 -0.46 -9.41 -9.00
C HIS A 37 0.76 -9.75 -9.86
N LYS A 38 1.28 -10.99 -9.78
CA LYS A 38 2.52 -11.41 -10.46
C LYS A 38 2.50 -11.15 -11.97
N GLY A 39 1.35 -11.37 -12.62
CA GLY A 39 1.20 -11.09 -14.05
C GLY A 39 1.30 -9.60 -14.39
N LEU A 40 0.76 -8.73 -13.52
CA LEU A 40 0.84 -7.28 -13.71
C LEU A 40 2.27 -6.77 -13.48
N ALA A 41 2.94 -7.29 -12.45
CA ALA A 41 4.35 -6.99 -12.18
C ALA A 41 5.28 -7.39 -13.34
N ALA A 42 4.95 -8.46 -14.08
CA ALA A 42 5.73 -8.90 -15.23
C ALA A 42 5.58 -7.96 -16.44
N VAL A 43 4.38 -7.40 -16.67
CA VAL A 43 4.13 -6.47 -17.80
C VAL A 43 4.44 -5.02 -17.47
N CYS A 44 4.53 -4.68 -16.17
CA CYS A 44 4.92 -3.37 -15.67
C CYS A 44 6.15 -3.49 -14.74
N PRO A 45 7.35 -3.81 -15.27
CA PRO A 45 8.54 -4.06 -14.46
C PRO A 45 9.20 -2.79 -13.91
N GLY A 46 8.83 -1.61 -14.42
CA GLY A 46 9.39 -0.33 -14.01
C GLY A 46 8.86 0.19 -12.68
N ASP A 47 9.49 1.25 -12.18
CA ASP A 47 9.02 1.99 -11.03
C ASP A 47 7.68 2.69 -11.34
N ASN A 48 6.67 2.42 -10.53
CA ASN A 48 5.34 3.01 -10.64
C ASN A 48 5.07 4.08 -9.57
N GLY A 49 6.07 4.37 -8.74
CA GLY A 49 6.02 5.36 -7.67
C GLY A 49 5.49 4.83 -6.34
N ALA A 50 5.25 3.52 -6.19
CA ALA A 50 4.86 2.94 -4.92
C ALA A 50 6.00 2.98 -3.89
N ASP A 51 5.65 3.17 -2.63
CA ASP A 51 6.64 3.25 -1.53
C ASP A 51 7.14 1.85 -1.13
N GLU A 52 6.33 0.82 -1.32
CA GLU A 52 6.70 -0.57 -1.16
C GLU A 52 5.97 -1.46 -2.17
N LYS A 53 6.61 -2.57 -2.57
CA LYS A 53 6.01 -3.60 -3.42
C LYS A 53 6.02 -4.94 -2.69
N MET A 54 4.88 -5.61 -2.67
CA MET A 54 4.72 -6.97 -2.17
C MET A 54 3.83 -7.79 -3.11
N PHE A 55 3.81 -9.12 -2.94
CA PHE A 55 2.98 -10.01 -3.78
C PHE A 55 1.81 -10.63 -3.01
N SER A 56 1.80 -10.51 -1.69
CA SER A 56 0.70 -10.92 -0.80
C SER A 56 0.57 -9.92 0.34
N LEU A 57 -0.64 -9.74 0.87
CA LEU A 57 -0.85 -9.01 2.13
C LEU A 57 -0.28 -9.75 3.33
N GLU A 58 -0.05 -11.07 3.22
CA GLU A 58 0.62 -11.88 4.25
C GLU A 58 2.08 -11.46 4.44
N ASP A 59 2.69 -10.81 3.44
CA ASP A 59 4.06 -10.28 3.53
C ASP A 59 4.13 -8.89 4.19
N PHE A 60 2.98 -8.30 4.55
CA PHE A 60 2.93 -6.96 5.13
C PHE A 60 3.59 -6.93 6.52
N ASN A 61 4.56 -6.04 6.73
CA ASN A 61 5.10 -5.77 8.05
C ASN A 61 4.48 -4.46 8.61
N PRO A 62 3.53 -4.53 9.56
CA PRO A 62 2.87 -3.34 10.11
C PRO A 62 3.83 -2.41 10.86
N GLU A 63 4.90 -2.94 11.47
CA GLU A 63 5.84 -2.14 12.28
C GLU A 63 6.61 -1.11 11.43
N LYS A 64 6.84 -1.38 10.14
CA LYS A 64 7.46 -0.42 9.20
C LYS A 64 6.68 0.88 9.09
N TYR A 65 5.38 0.85 9.38
CA TYR A 65 4.47 1.98 9.29
C TYR A 65 4.00 2.47 10.66
N GLY A 66 4.68 2.05 11.74
CA GLY A 66 4.35 2.44 13.12
C GLY A 66 3.08 1.80 13.66
N LEU A 67 2.57 0.75 13.02
CA LEU A 67 1.45 -0.03 13.50
C LEU A 67 1.94 -1.16 14.42
N PRO A 68 1.10 -1.67 15.35
CA PRO A 68 1.46 -2.81 16.18
C PRO A 68 1.81 -4.05 15.34
N PRO A 69 2.72 -4.92 15.80
CA PRO A 69 2.98 -6.21 15.14
C PRO A 69 1.72 -7.07 15.10
N PHE A 70 1.68 -8.02 14.16
CA PHE A 70 0.65 -9.05 14.19
C PHE A 70 0.76 -9.90 15.46
N ASP A 71 -0.37 -10.44 15.91
CA ASP A 71 -0.39 -11.42 16.98
C ASP A 71 -0.15 -12.81 16.39
N ASP A 72 1.03 -13.36 16.66
CA ASP A 72 1.41 -14.70 16.21
C ASP A 72 0.76 -15.81 17.07
N SER A 73 -0.08 -15.47 18.06
CA SER A 73 -0.69 -16.45 18.98
C SER A 73 -1.91 -17.21 18.42
N LEU A 74 -1.99 -17.41 17.11
CA LEU A 74 -3.06 -18.19 16.47
C LEU A 74 -3.09 -19.66 16.93
#